data_AF-A0A9Y0CGN4-F1
#
_entry.id   AF-A0A9Y0CGN4-F1
#
_cell.length_a   1.000
_cell.length_b   1.000
_cell.length_c   1.000
_cell.angle_alpha   90.00
_cell.angle_beta   90.00
_cell.angle_gamma   90.00
#
_symmetry.space_group_name_H-M   'P 1'
#
loop_
_entity.id
_entity.type
_entity.pdbx_description
1 polymer ?
#
loop_
_entity_poly.entity_id
_entity_poly.type
_entity_poly.pdbx_seq_one_letter_code
_entity_poly.pdbx_strand_id
1 'polypeptide(L)'
;MRSLIFAVLLSCCLAAGQWREVSVDGEGILQAGKHAAEELSSRTNSLYHTKLAEIRKASQQVVAGMNYRLIISVGYTKCRKNEMVYSEVGNCDFQDDVTFKICEVKVFRSLSQMYKLDYFNCDLDSSKGQRSVSDKEHIERGMFADFVAKFSKVYESEEEEELRFRIFQENLEKIKLHNDLERGTAKYGVTKFADLTATEFRKYALGFRPDLLDEDNPLPLASTPKDPIPTSFDWRTKGIVTEVKDQGQCGSCWAFSTTGNIEGQWAIKKTKLVSLSEQELVDCDKVDEGCNGGLPSNAYKEIIRLGGLEGEKDYPYEGEDEKCNLNKTEVRVYINSSLAISQNETEMAAWLVKNGPISIGINANAMQFYYGGISHPWKFLCSPKNLDHGVLIVGYGVHSYPLFKKTLPFWIIKNSWGATWGEQGYYRVYRGDGTCGLNLMATSSVVD
;
A
#
# COMPACT_ATOMS: atom_id res chain seq x y z
N MET A 1 -28.81 19.24 -57.54
CA MET A 1 -29.93 18.42 -57.04
C MET A 1 -29.42 17.68 -55.83
N ARG A 2 -29.79 18.13 -54.62
CA ARG A 2 -30.84 17.51 -53.75
C ARG A 2 -30.34 16.16 -53.20
N SER A 3 -30.30 15.83 -51.92
CA SER A 3 -30.65 16.41 -50.61
C SER A 3 -29.96 15.44 -49.61
N LEU A 4 -29.26 15.86 -48.56
CA LEU A 4 -29.77 16.17 -47.21
C LEU A 4 -30.71 15.11 -46.61
N ILE A 5 -30.47 14.85 -45.30
CA ILE A 5 -31.28 14.14 -44.28
C ILE A 5 -30.90 12.64 -44.12
N PHE A 6 -30.39 12.08 -43.00
CA PHE A 6 -30.75 12.22 -41.58
C PHE A 6 -29.54 12.07 -40.63
N ALA A 7 -29.59 12.81 -39.53
CA ALA A 7 -28.72 12.68 -38.36
C ALA A 7 -29.10 11.49 -37.46
N VAL A 8 -28.26 11.28 -36.43
CA VAL A 8 -28.43 10.47 -35.21
C VAL A 8 -27.88 9.05 -35.26
N LEU A 9 -26.66 8.87 -34.73
CA LEU A 9 -26.39 7.97 -33.59
C LEU A 9 -24.94 8.13 -33.11
N LEU A 10 -24.78 8.98 -32.11
CA LEU A 10 -23.70 8.90 -31.14
C LEU A 10 -23.98 7.65 -30.29
N SER A 11 -23.23 6.55 -30.44
CA SER A 11 -23.21 5.50 -29.41
C SER A 11 -21.98 4.59 -29.50
N CYS A 12 -21.15 4.69 -28.47
CA CYS A 12 -20.22 3.69 -27.95
C CYS A 12 -19.42 2.85 -28.97
N CYS A 13 -18.24 3.34 -29.35
CA CYS A 13 -17.10 2.44 -29.54
C CYS A 13 -16.86 1.67 -28.23
N LEU A 14 -17.19 0.38 -28.22
CA LEU A 14 -16.82 -0.54 -27.15
C LEU A 14 -15.29 -0.65 -27.11
N ALA A 15 -14.66 -0.14 -26.05
CA ALA A 15 -13.23 -0.38 -25.84
C ALA A 15 -13.04 -1.88 -25.58
N ALA A 16 -12.35 -2.56 -26.49
CA ALA A 16 -12.07 -3.99 -26.37
C ALA A 16 -11.27 -4.27 -25.08
N GLY A 17 -11.62 -5.33 -24.37
CA GLY A 17 -10.84 -5.84 -23.24
C GLY A 17 -11.17 -5.33 -21.84
N GLN A 18 -12.07 -4.36 -21.66
CA GLN A 18 -12.52 -3.91 -20.31
C GLN A 18 -13.91 -4.41 -19.95
N TRP A 19 -14.12 -4.74 -18.68
CA TRP A 19 -15.45 -5.03 -18.12
C TRP A 19 -16.25 -3.74 -17.96
N ARG A 20 -17.52 -3.76 -18.35
CA ARG A 20 -18.46 -2.65 -18.15
C ARG A 20 -19.75 -3.16 -17.55
N GLU A 21 -20.27 -2.45 -16.55
CA GLU A 21 -21.63 -2.68 -16.08
C GLU A 21 -22.63 -2.28 -17.16
N VAL A 22 -23.68 -3.08 -17.31
CA VAL A 22 -24.71 -2.90 -18.34
C VAL A 22 -26.09 -3.20 -17.77
N SER A 23 -27.12 -2.69 -18.45
CA SER A 23 -28.51 -3.00 -18.07
C SER A 23 -28.78 -4.50 -18.12
N VAL A 24 -29.53 -4.98 -17.13
CA VAL A 24 -29.99 -6.37 -17.02
C VAL A 24 -31.02 -6.75 -18.09
N ASP A 25 -31.67 -5.76 -18.71
CA ASP A 25 -32.71 -5.95 -19.73
C ASP A 25 -32.14 -6.16 -21.14
N GLY A 26 -30.81 -6.16 -21.29
CA GLY A 26 -30.15 -6.38 -22.58
C GLY A 26 -30.44 -7.78 -23.12
N GLU A 27 -30.79 -7.89 -24.40
CA GLU A 27 -31.13 -9.17 -25.04
C GLU A 27 -30.04 -10.24 -24.85
N GLY A 28 -28.77 -9.88 -25.05
CA GLY A 28 -27.63 -10.78 -24.84
C GLY A 28 -27.42 -11.17 -23.36
N ILE A 29 -27.82 -10.31 -22.42
CA ILE A 29 -27.75 -10.56 -20.97
C ILE A 29 -28.85 -11.54 -20.57
N LEU A 30 -30.07 -11.34 -21.06
CA LEU A 30 -31.19 -12.24 -20.83
C LEU A 30 -30.93 -13.63 -21.42
N GLN A 31 -30.37 -13.72 -22.63
CA GLN A 31 -29.99 -14.99 -23.25
C GLN A 31 -28.87 -15.68 -22.46
N ALA A 32 -27.84 -14.96 -22.02
CA ALA A 32 -26.77 -15.50 -21.19
C ALA A 32 -27.29 -16.01 -19.84
N GLY A 33 -28.21 -15.28 -19.19
CA GLY A 33 -28.84 -15.69 -17.94
C GLY A 33 -29.70 -16.95 -18.09
N LYS A 34 -30.49 -17.06 -19.18
CA LYS A 34 -31.29 -18.25 -19.48
C LYS A 34 -30.41 -19.47 -19.72
N HIS A 35 -29.35 -19.32 -20.50
CA HIS A 35 -28.38 -20.39 -20.75
C HIS A 35 -27.67 -20.83 -19.46
N ALA A 36 -27.28 -19.89 -18.60
CA ALA A 36 -26.70 -20.24 -17.30
C ALA A 36 -27.67 -21.05 -16.43
N ALA A 37 -28.96 -20.67 -16.37
CA ALA A 37 -29.96 -21.44 -15.63
C ALA A 37 -30.18 -22.85 -16.19
N GLU A 38 -30.12 -23.00 -17.52
CA GLU A 38 -30.18 -24.31 -18.20
C GLU A 38 -29.02 -25.22 -17.79
N GLU A 39 -27.80 -24.70 -17.85
CA GLU A 39 -26.59 -25.41 -17.44
C GLU A 39 -26.58 -25.74 -15.94
N LEU A 40 -27.09 -24.86 -15.09
CA LEU A 40 -27.25 -25.14 -13.66
C LEU A 40 -28.30 -26.24 -13.41
N SER A 41 -29.41 -26.19 -14.16
CA SER A 41 -30.47 -27.19 -14.12
C SER A 41 -29.96 -28.57 -14.54
N SER A 42 -29.10 -28.67 -15.56
CA SER A 42 -28.52 -29.95 -15.99
C SER A 42 -27.52 -30.53 -14.98
N ARG A 43 -26.77 -29.67 -14.27
CA ARG A 43 -25.70 -30.07 -13.33
C ARG A 43 -26.17 -30.40 -11.91
N THR A 44 -27.41 -30.06 -11.53
CA THR A 44 -27.97 -30.40 -10.21
C THR A 44 -28.60 -31.80 -10.18
N ASN A 45 -28.45 -32.52 -9.06
CA ASN A 45 -29.10 -33.82 -8.83
C ASN A 45 -30.60 -33.72 -8.45
N SER A 46 -31.20 -32.53 -8.50
CA SER A 46 -32.63 -32.35 -8.23
C SER A 46 -33.51 -33.03 -9.28
N LEU A 47 -34.66 -33.55 -8.83
CA LEU A 47 -35.72 -34.11 -9.67
C LEU A 47 -36.44 -33.06 -10.52
N TYR A 48 -36.34 -31.78 -10.13
CA TYR A 48 -37.03 -30.66 -10.75
C TYR A 48 -36.07 -29.76 -11.53
N HIS A 49 -36.58 -29.13 -12.58
CA HIS A 49 -35.82 -28.12 -13.30
C HIS A 49 -35.56 -26.88 -12.45
N THR A 50 -34.40 -26.26 -12.63
CA THR A 50 -34.06 -24.94 -12.07
C THR A 50 -34.32 -23.88 -13.13
N LYS A 51 -35.04 -22.81 -12.81
CA LYS A 51 -35.39 -21.73 -13.74
C LYS A 51 -34.81 -20.40 -13.26
N LEU A 52 -34.42 -19.55 -14.21
CA LEU A 52 -34.03 -18.17 -13.94
C LEU A 52 -35.24 -17.38 -13.41
N ALA A 53 -35.12 -16.78 -12.23
CA ALA A 53 -36.10 -15.88 -11.65
C ALA A 53 -35.83 -14.44 -12.07
N GLU A 54 -34.59 -13.98 -11.89
CA GLU A 54 -34.17 -12.61 -12.23
C GLU A 54 -32.65 -12.51 -12.44
N ILE A 55 -32.21 -11.47 -13.14
CA ILE A 55 -30.81 -11.05 -13.22
C ILE A 55 -30.67 -9.78 -12.38
N ARG A 56 -29.83 -9.84 -11.34
CA ARG A 56 -29.64 -8.75 -10.36
C ARG A 56 -28.57 -7.75 -10.78
N LYS A 57 -27.48 -8.25 -11.34
CA LYS A 57 -26.36 -7.44 -11.83
C LYS A 57 -25.80 -8.06 -13.11
N ALA A 58 -25.36 -7.21 -14.01
CA ALA A 58 -24.79 -7.62 -15.28
C ALA A 58 -23.56 -6.77 -15.63
N SER A 59 -22.50 -7.44 -16.03
CA SER A 59 -21.35 -6.82 -16.67
C SER A 59 -20.99 -7.60 -17.92
N GLN A 60 -20.47 -6.89 -18.92
CA GLN A 60 -19.99 -7.51 -20.15
C GLN A 60 -18.58 -7.04 -20.49
N GLN A 61 -17.87 -7.86 -21.25
CA GLN A 61 -16.55 -7.56 -21.78
C GLN A 61 -16.45 -8.09 -23.21
N VAL A 62 -16.04 -7.22 -24.13
CA VAL A 62 -15.80 -7.58 -25.53
C VAL A 62 -14.43 -8.25 -25.64
N VAL A 63 -14.43 -9.47 -26.17
CA VAL A 63 -13.24 -10.31 -26.46
C VAL A 63 -13.37 -10.87 -27.88
N ALA A 64 -12.73 -12.01 -28.21
CA ALA A 64 -13.05 -12.79 -29.42
C ALA A 64 -14.43 -13.50 -29.30
N GLY A 65 -15.46 -12.70 -29.02
CA GLY A 65 -16.76 -13.10 -28.47
C GLY A 65 -17.23 -12.10 -27.41
N MET A 66 -18.17 -12.49 -26.56
CA MET A 66 -18.63 -11.69 -25.43
C MET A 66 -18.52 -12.48 -24.14
N ASN A 67 -17.85 -11.91 -23.14
CA ASN A 67 -17.93 -12.42 -21.78
C ASN A 67 -19.03 -11.69 -21.03
N TYR A 68 -19.86 -12.43 -20.31
CA TYR A 68 -20.87 -11.94 -19.41
C TYR A 68 -20.54 -12.37 -17.99
N ARG A 69 -20.64 -11.46 -17.02
CA ARG A 69 -20.60 -11.75 -15.59
C ARG A 69 -21.93 -11.32 -15.01
N LEU A 70 -22.69 -12.28 -14.50
CA LEU A 70 -24.06 -12.05 -14.02
C LEU A 70 -24.19 -12.51 -12.58
N ILE A 71 -24.96 -11.76 -11.79
CA ILE A 71 -25.52 -12.24 -10.54
C ILE A 71 -26.98 -12.58 -10.83
N ILE A 72 -27.32 -13.87 -10.79
CA ILE A 72 -28.65 -14.37 -11.13
C ILE A 72 -29.32 -15.00 -9.91
N SER A 73 -30.64 -14.93 -9.86
CA SER A 73 -31.47 -15.66 -8.91
C SER A 73 -32.15 -16.81 -9.64
N VAL A 74 -32.05 -18.03 -9.11
CA VAL A 74 -32.63 -19.23 -9.71
C VAL A 74 -33.43 -20.03 -8.67
N GLY A 75 -34.51 -20.67 -9.10
CA GLY A 75 -35.41 -21.43 -8.22
C GLY A 75 -35.85 -22.75 -8.84
N TYR A 76 -36.19 -23.73 -8.00
CA TYR A 76 -36.78 -24.98 -8.47
C TYR A 76 -38.22 -24.78 -8.93
N THR A 77 -38.56 -25.39 -10.06
CA THR A 77 -39.92 -25.37 -10.62
C THR A 77 -40.72 -26.59 -10.20
N LYS A 78 -42.02 -26.58 -10.51
CA LYS A 78 -42.90 -27.76 -10.36
C LYS A 78 -42.65 -28.82 -11.45
N CYS A 79 -41.89 -28.49 -12.50
CA CYS A 79 -41.65 -29.37 -13.65
C CYS A 79 -40.47 -30.32 -13.42
N ARG A 80 -40.71 -31.62 -13.63
CA ARG A 80 -39.71 -32.67 -13.42
C ARG A 80 -38.88 -32.95 -14.66
N LYS A 81 -37.60 -33.26 -14.45
CA LYS A 81 -36.63 -33.47 -15.54
C LYS A 81 -36.87 -34.70 -16.40
N ASN A 82 -37.58 -35.69 -15.87
CA ASN A 82 -37.92 -36.93 -16.58
C ASN A 82 -39.24 -36.81 -17.38
N GLU A 83 -40.01 -35.75 -17.15
CA GLU A 83 -41.33 -35.54 -17.76
C GLU A 83 -41.30 -34.45 -18.84
N MET A 84 -40.31 -33.54 -18.81
CA MET A 84 -40.23 -32.38 -19.69
C MET A 84 -38.78 -32.05 -20.06
N VAL A 85 -38.57 -31.47 -21.24
CA VAL A 85 -37.27 -30.98 -21.72
C VAL A 85 -37.09 -29.50 -21.36
N TYR A 86 -35.86 -29.05 -21.08
CA TYR A 86 -35.61 -27.72 -20.52
C TYR A 86 -36.18 -26.55 -21.35
N SER A 87 -36.26 -26.69 -22.68
CA SER A 87 -36.80 -25.67 -23.59
C SER A 87 -38.23 -25.22 -23.26
N GLU A 88 -39.00 -26.03 -22.53
CA GLU A 88 -40.40 -25.77 -22.15
C GLU A 88 -40.55 -25.19 -20.73
N VAL A 89 -39.46 -25.13 -19.95
CA VAL A 89 -39.45 -24.70 -18.54
C VAL A 89 -39.84 -23.23 -18.36
N GLY A 90 -39.79 -22.43 -19.43
CA GLY A 90 -40.25 -21.03 -19.45
C GLY A 90 -41.69 -20.86 -18.93
N ASN A 91 -42.56 -21.84 -19.15
CA ASN A 91 -43.97 -21.80 -18.75
C ASN A 91 -44.26 -22.50 -17.41
N CYS A 92 -43.22 -23.04 -16.76
CA CYS A 92 -43.37 -23.72 -15.47
C CYS A 92 -43.38 -22.72 -14.32
N ASP A 93 -44.31 -22.94 -13.39
CA ASP A 93 -44.35 -22.24 -12.11
C ASP A 93 -43.22 -22.70 -11.18
N PHE A 94 -42.77 -21.81 -10.31
CA PHE A 94 -41.90 -22.15 -9.20
C PHE A 94 -42.65 -23.01 -8.17
N GLN A 95 -41.93 -23.79 -7.36
CA GLN A 95 -42.54 -24.50 -6.23
C GLN A 95 -43.13 -23.53 -5.20
N ASP A 96 -44.15 -23.97 -4.47
CA ASP A 96 -44.89 -23.09 -3.53
C ASP A 96 -43.98 -22.58 -2.39
N ASP A 97 -43.00 -23.39 -1.95
CA ASP A 97 -41.98 -23.03 -0.95
C ASP A 97 -40.58 -22.81 -1.59
N VAL A 98 -40.54 -22.18 -2.77
CA VAL A 98 -39.28 -22.02 -3.51
C VAL A 98 -38.25 -21.17 -2.72
N THR A 99 -37.11 -21.79 -2.43
CA THR A 99 -35.92 -21.05 -1.98
C THR A 99 -35.10 -20.65 -3.20
N PHE A 100 -35.02 -19.35 -3.48
CA PHE A 100 -34.19 -18.84 -4.57
C PHE A 100 -32.71 -18.89 -4.18
N LYS A 101 -31.89 -19.53 -5.02
CA LYS A 101 -30.42 -19.52 -4.91
C LYS A 101 -29.86 -18.38 -5.73
N ILE A 102 -28.97 -17.60 -5.12
CA ILE A 102 -28.21 -16.59 -5.85
C ILE A 102 -26.97 -17.27 -6.43
N CYS A 103 -26.66 -17.01 -7.69
CA CYS A 103 -25.47 -17.55 -8.33
C CYS A 103 -24.69 -16.41 -9.00
N GLU A 104 -23.37 -16.38 -8.78
CA GLU A 104 -22.47 -15.65 -9.67
C GLU A 104 -22.12 -16.58 -10.83
N VAL A 105 -22.37 -16.13 -12.05
CA VAL A 105 -22.09 -16.90 -13.27
C VAL A 105 -21.24 -16.10 -14.25
N LYS A 106 -20.33 -16.78 -14.95
CA LYS A 106 -19.62 -16.24 -16.11
C LYS A 106 -19.98 -17.05 -17.34
N VAL A 107 -20.55 -16.37 -18.33
CA VAL A 107 -21.00 -16.98 -19.58
C VAL A 107 -20.22 -16.36 -20.72
N PHE A 108 -19.60 -17.19 -21.54
CA PHE A 108 -18.98 -16.77 -22.79
C PHE A 108 -19.93 -17.01 -23.96
N ARG A 109 -20.00 -16.06 -24.87
CA ARG A 109 -20.70 -16.17 -26.15
C ARG A 109 -19.72 -16.04 -27.29
N SER A 110 -19.63 -17.06 -28.13
CA SER A 110 -18.80 -17.04 -29.34
C SER A 110 -19.35 -16.07 -30.40
N LEU A 111 -18.55 -15.81 -31.44
CA LEU A 111 -19.00 -15.07 -32.63
C LEU A 111 -20.09 -15.81 -33.41
N SER A 112 -20.20 -17.13 -33.27
CA SER A 112 -21.27 -17.97 -33.85
C SER A 112 -22.53 -18.07 -32.97
N GLN A 113 -22.67 -17.18 -31.97
CA GLN A 113 -23.79 -17.14 -31.01
C GLN A 113 -23.93 -18.40 -30.14
N MET A 114 -22.88 -19.19 -29.98
CA MET A 114 -22.87 -20.31 -29.03
C MET A 114 -22.55 -19.79 -27.64
N TYR A 115 -23.38 -20.14 -26.66
CA TYR A 115 -23.17 -19.81 -25.25
C TYR A 115 -22.48 -20.97 -24.53
N LYS A 116 -21.63 -20.62 -23.57
CA LYS A 116 -20.94 -21.57 -22.69
C LYS A 116 -20.85 -21.00 -21.28
N LEU A 117 -21.28 -21.77 -20.29
CA LEU A 117 -21.05 -21.47 -18.88
C LEU A 117 -19.60 -21.83 -18.49
N ASP A 118 -18.76 -20.81 -18.29
CA ASP A 118 -17.35 -20.99 -17.93
C ASP A 118 -17.13 -21.11 -16.42
N TYR A 119 -17.98 -20.46 -15.61
CA TYR A 119 -17.90 -20.50 -14.16
C TYR A 119 -19.28 -20.28 -13.54
N PHE A 120 -19.55 -20.97 -12.44
CA PHE A 120 -20.67 -20.66 -11.56
C PHE A 120 -20.29 -20.89 -10.11
N ASN A 121 -20.84 -20.07 -9.21
CA ASN A 121 -20.85 -20.29 -7.78
C ASN A 121 -22.24 -19.97 -7.23
N CYS A 122 -22.94 -21.01 -6.77
CA CYS A 122 -24.29 -20.93 -6.21
C CYS A 122 -24.33 -21.13 -4.69
N ASP A 123 -23.16 -21.18 -4.04
CA ASP A 123 -23.03 -21.17 -2.57
C ASP A 123 -23.10 -19.74 -2.00
N LEU A 124 -23.65 -18.80 -2.79
CA LEU A 124 -24.16 -17.53 -2.31
C LEU A 124 -25.48 -17.82 -1.57
N ASP A 125 -25.35 -18.45 -0.42
CA ASP A 125 -26.44 -18.97 0.40
C ASP A 125 -27.57 -17.94 0.57
N SER A 126 -28.80 -18.38 0.33
CA SER A 126 -30.07 -17.67 0.55
C SER A 126 -30.29 -17.28 2.02
N SER A 127 -29.39 -17.69 2.91
CA SER A 127 -29.29 -17.28 4.32
C SER A 127 -28.02 -16.46 4.65
N LYS A 128 -27.19 -16.11 3.65
CA LYS A 128 -26.03 -15.20 3.77
C LYS A 128 -26.18 -13.89 3.01
N GLY A 129 -27.32 -13.65 2.37
CA GLY A 129 -27.78 -12.31 1.98
C GLY A 129 -28.16 -11.41 3.17
N GLN A 130 -28.24 -12.02 4.37
CA GLN A 130 -28.25 -11.38 5.69
C GLN A 130 -27.23 -12.10 6.60
N ARG A 131 -25.94 -12.12 6.25
CA ARG A 131 -25.00 -11.60 7.26
C ARG A 131 -25.10 -10.11 7.05
N SER A 132 -25.96 -9.49 7.84
CA SER A 132 -26.36 -8.10 7.67
C SER A 132 -25.10 -7.25 7.49
N VAL A 133 -25.23 -6.12 6.79
CA VAL A 133 -24.25 -5.03 6.93
C VAL A 133 -23.89 -4.85 8.42
N SER A 134 -24.86 -5.05 9.34
CA SER A 134 -24.62 -5.06 10.78
C SER A 134 -23.69 -6.16 11.33
N ASP A 135 -23.57 -7.36 10.74
CA ASP A 135 -22.64 -8.39 11.24
C ASP A 135 -21.19 -8.08 10.84
N LYS A 136 -20.98 -7.64 9.59
CA LYS A 136 -19.66 -7.18 9.13
C LYS A 136 -19.27 -5.92 9.90
N GLU A 137 -20.18 -4.96 9.99
CA GLU A 137 -19.97 -3.72 10.72
C GLU A 137 -19.76 -4.00 12.22
N HIS A 138 -20.47 -4.94 12.84
CA HIS A 138 -20.26 -5.29 14.24
C HIS A 138 -18.87 -5.89 14.50
N ILE A 139 -18.37 -6.75 13.60
CA ILE A 139 -17.00 -7.27 13.68
C ILE A 139 -15.99 -6.13 13.51
N GLU A 140 -16.19 -5.27 12.51
CA GLU A 140 -15.28 -4.15 12.24
C GLU A 140 -15.33 -3.12 13.37
N ARG A 141 -16.48 -2.90 14.03
CA ARG A 141 -16.61 -2.09 15.25
C ARG A 141 -15.83 -2.68 16.40
N GLY A 142 -15.88 -4.00 16.59
CA GLY A 142 -15.03 -4.69 17.58
C GLY A 142 -13.54 -4.47 17.29
N MET A 143 -13.13 -4.64 16.03
CA MET A 143 -11.76 -4.37 15.60
C MET A 143 -11.35 -2.90 15.77
N PHE A 144 -12.27 -1.97 15.55
CA PHE A 144 -12.04 -0.54 15.74
C PHE A 144 -11.93 -0.18 17.22
N ALA A 145 -12.78 -0.75 18.09
CA ALA A 145 -12.66 -0.58 19.53
C ALA A 145 -11.32 -1.11 20.05
N ASP A 146 -10.89 -2.29 19.58
CA ASP A 146 -9.55 -2.83 19.89
C ASP A 146 -8.43 -1.91 19.38
N PHE A 147 -8.59 -1.33 18.19
CA PHE A 147 -7.66 -0.35 17.62
C PHE A 147 -7.58 0.92 18.47
N VAL A 148 -8.72 1.50 18.85
CA VAL A 148 -8.81 2.69 19.70
C VAL A 148 -8.13 2.45 21.04
N ALA A 149 -8.44 1.32 21.68
CA ALA A 149 -7.81 0.94 22.95
C ALA A 149 -6.29 0.72 22.79
N LYS A 150 -5.87 -0.01 21.76
CA LYS A 150 -4.46 -0.36 21.53
C LYS A 150 -3.58 0.86 21.27
N PHE A 151 -4.08 1.84 20.52
CA PHE A 151 -3.32 3.04 20.15
C PHE A 151 -3.72 4.28 20.96
N SER A 152 -4.51 4.09 22.03
CA SER A 152 -4.95 5.18 22.92
C SER A 152 -5.55 6.35 22.15
N LYS A 153 -6.40 6.05 21.15
CA LYS A 153 -7.03 7.07 20.31
C LYS A 153 -8.10 7.81 21.11
N VAL A 154 -8.14 9.12 20.92
CA VAL A 154 -9.14 10.01 21.50
C VAL A 154 -9.69 10.86 20.37
N TYR A 155 -11.01 10.91 20.27
CA TYR A 155 -11.72 11.66 19.24
C TYR A 155 -12.52 12.79 19.89
N GLU A 156 -12.60 13.94 19.23
CA GLU A 156 -13.21 15.16 19.79
C GLU A 156 -14.73 15.05 19.97
N SER A 157 -15.39 14.25 19.12
CA SER A 157 -16.82 14.02 19.16
C SER A 157 -17.20 12.64 18.62
N GLU A 158 -18.45 12.22 18.87
CA GLU A 158 -19.01 10.98 18.31
C GLU A 158 -19.04 11.03 16.78
N GLU A 159 -19.28 12.20 16.18
CA GLU A 159 -19.25 12.35 14.72
C GLU A 159 -17.85 12.14 14.14
N GLU A 160 -16.81 12.60 14.83
CA GLU A 160 -15.41 12.36 14.45
C GLU A 160 -15.04 10.87 14.61
N GLU A 161 -15.43 10.25 15.73
CA GLU A 161 -15.22 8.81 15.93
C GLU A 161 -15.89 7.98 14.82
N GLU A 162 -17.11 8.35 14.43
CA GLU A 162 -17.85 7.70 13.35
C GLU A 162 -17.19 7.90 11.98
N LEU A 163 -16.62 9.08 11.72
CA LEU A 163 -15.80 9.33 10.54
C LEU A 163 -14.55 8.45 10.53
N ARG A 164 -13.85 8.37 11.67
CA ARG A 164 -12.63 7.57 11.83
C ARG A 164 -12.90 6.08 11.67
N PHE A 165 -14.04 5.61 12.13
CA PHE A 165 -14.50 4.24 11.90
C PHE A 165 -14.69 3.94 10.40
N ARG A 166 -15.35 4.84 9.64
CA ARG A 166 -15.50 4.66 8.19
C ARG A 166 -14.16 4.62 7.46
N ILE A 167 -13.23 5.51 7.82
CA ILE A 167 -11.87 5.53 7.27
C ILE A 167 -11.13 4.22 7.61
N PHE A 168 -11.30 3.73 8.84
CA PHE A 168 -10.77 2.45 9.28
C PHE A 168 -11.27 1.28 8.43
N GLN A 169 -12.57 1.21 8.14
CA GLN A 169 -13.15 0.18 7.25
C GLN A 169 -12.53 0.24 5.86
N GLU A 170 -12.42 1.42 5.25
CA GLU A 170 -11.77 1.59 3.94
C GLU A 170 -10.31 1.13 3.95
N ASN A 171 -9.58 1.41 5.03
CA ASN A 171 -8.20 1.00 5.19
C ASN A 171 -8.04 -0.51 5.46
N LEU A 172 -9.01 -1.17 6.10
CA LEU A 172 -9.05 -2.65 6.19
C LEU A 172 -9.11 -3.30 4.80
N GLU A 173 -9.84 -2.71 3.86
CA GLU A 173 -9.90 -3.20 2.47
C GLU A 173 -8.55 -3.03 1.75
N LYS A 174 -7.85 -1.91 1.98
CA LYS A 174 -6.48 -1.70 1.47
C LYS A 174 -5.49 -2.70 2.06
N ILE A 175 -5.57 -2.95 3.36
CA ILE A 175 -4.76 -3.97 4.05
C ILE A 175 -4.96 -5.33 3.41
N LYS A 176 -6.21 -5.72 3.13
CA LYS A 176 -6.52 -6.97 2.45
C LYS A 176 -5.90 -7.01 1.05
N LEU A 177 -6.05 -5.95 0.27
CA LEU A 177 -5.46 -5.84 -1.07
C LEU A 177 -3.94 -6.02 -1.04
N HIS A 178 -3.24 -5.38 -0.10
CA HIS A 178 -1.79 -5.55 0.07
C HIS A 178 -1.41 -7.01 0.37
N ASN A 179 -2.10 -7.64 1.33
CA ASN A 179 -1.85 -9.03 1.68
C ASN A 179 -2.08 -9.98 0.49
N ASP A 180 -3.14 -9.77 -0.30
CA ASP A 180 -3.45 -10.58 -1.48
C ASP A 180 -2.38 -10.45 -2.58
N LEU A 181 -1.85 -9.24 -2.77
CA LEU A 181 -0.85 -8.95 -3.80
C LEU A 181 0.57 -9.39 -3.45
N GLU A 182 0.93 -9.36 -2.16
CA GLU A 182 2.24 -9.79 -1.64
C GLU A 182 2.40 -11.31 -1.63
N ARG A 183 1.30 -12.07 -1.67
CA ARG A 183 1.32 -13.54 -1.72
C ARG A 183 2.16 -14.16 -0.60
N GLY A 184 2.14 -13.54 0.59
CA GLY A 184 2.79 -14.04 1.80
C GLY A 184 4.26 -13.68 1.99
N THR A 185 4.87 -12.84 1.15
CA THR A 185 6.25 -12.35 1.40
C THR A 185 6.28 -11.28 2.49
N ALA A 186 5.25 -10.44 2.55
CA ALA A 186 4.97 -9.50 3.64
C ALA A 186 3.56 -9.67 4.18
N LYS A 187 3.37 -9.17 5.41
CA LYS A 187 2.09 -9.07 6.11
C LYS A 187 1.78 -7.61 6.37
N TYR A 188 0.54 -7.26 6.08
CA TYR A 188 -0.07 -5.96 6.34
C TYR A 188 -1.17 -6.11 7.36
N GLY A 189 -1.35 -5.09 8.20
CA GLY A 189 -2.30 -5.13 9.30
C GLY A 189 -2.63 -3.76 9.86
N VAL A 190 -3.49 -3.74 10.88
CA VAL A 190 -3.88 -2.53 11.58
C VAL A 190 -2.66 -1.92 12.29
N THR A 191 -2.26 -0.73 11.85
CA THR A 191 -1.22 0.12 12.45
C THR A 191 -1.85 1.36 13.10
N LYS A 192 -1.06 2.20 13.78
CA LYS A 192 -1.55 3.47 14.38
C LYS A 192 -2.16 4.46 13.37
N PHE A 193 -2.00 4.21 12.07
CA PHE A 193 -2.48 5.03 10.97
C PHE A 193 -3.75 4.48 10.31
N ALA A 194 -4.35 3.43 10.87
CA ALA A 194 -5.51 2.76 10.28
C ALA A 194 -6.76 3.65 10.19
N ASP A 195 -6.87 4.71 10.98
CA ASP A 195 -7.96 5.70 10.98
C ASP A 195 -7.64 6.99 10.21
N LEU A 196 -6.53 7.02 9.46
CA LEU A 196 -6.14 8.17 8.65
C LEU A 196 -6.46 7.98 7.18
N THR A 197 -6.99 9.02 6.55
CA THR A 197 -7.07 9.11 5.08
C THR A 197 -5.67 9.19 4.47
N ALA A 198 -5.55 8.95 3.16
CA ALA A 198 -4.27 9.08 2.47
C ALA A 198 -3.68 10.51 2.55
N THR A 199 -4.55 11.53 2.54
CA THR A 199 -4.16 12.93 2.66
C THR A 199 -3.64 13.25 4.05
N GLU A 200 -4.34 12.80 5.10
CA GLU A 200 -3.88 12.99 6.48
C GLU A 200 -2.59 12.22 6.75
N PHE A 201 -2.49 10.98 6.29
CA PHE A 201 -1.26 10.19 6.41
C PHE A 201 -0.08 10.90 5.74
N ARG A 202 -0.26 11.43 4.52
CA ARG A 202 0.77 12.22 3.84
C ARG A 202 1.16 13.48 4.62
N LYS A 203 0.18 14.19 5.17
CA LYS A 203 0.42 15.43 5.89
C LYS A 203 1.15 15.21 7.22
N TYR A 204 0.78 14.18 7.98
CA TYR A 204 1.23 14.02 9.37
C TYR A 204 2.38 13.04 9.56
N ALA A 205 2.51 12.03 8.68
CA ALA A 205 3.52 10.98 8.84
C ALA A 205 4.65 11.05 7.80
N LEU A 206 4.49 11.85 6.75
CA LEU A 206 5.43 12.00 5.64
C LEU A 206 5.92 13.46 5.56
N GLY A 207 6.93 13.73 4.74
CA GLY A 207 7.48 15.09 4.62
C GLY A 207 8.82 15.15 3.91
N PHE A 208 9.13 14.17 3.08
CA PHE A 208 10.26 14.26 2.17
C PHE A 208 9.82 15.06 0.94
N ARG A 209 10.57 16.12 0.61
CA ARG A 209 10.18 17.11 -0.39
C ARG A 209 11.22 17.19 -1.52
N PRO A 210 11.20 16.28 -2.52
CA PRO A 210 12.15 16.29 -3.64
C PRO A 210 12.18 17.61 -4.42
N ASP A 211 11.10 18.38 -4.36
CA ASP A 211 10.97 19.71 -4.98
C ASP A 211 11.85 20.79 -4.34
N LEU A 212 12.37 20.56 -3.12
CA LEU A 212 13.33 21.45 -2.46
C LEU A 212 14.80 21.16 -2.85
N LEU A 213 15.03 20.24 -3.80
CA LEU A 213 16.38 19.89 -4.23
C LEU A 213 17.00 21.05 -5.03
N ASP A 214 18.15 21.52 -4.56
CA ASP A 214 18.99 22.48 -5.28
C ASP A 214 19.70 21.77 -6.47
N GLU A 215 19.09 21.85 -7.64
CA GLU A 215 19.63 21.26 -8.88
C GLU A 215 20.91 21.97 -9.37
N ASP A 216 21.12 23.23 -8.99
CA ASP A 216 22.30 24.01 -9.41
C ASP A 216 23.56 23.62 -8.63
N ASN A 217 23.40 23.14 -7.39
CA ASN A 217 24.51 22.66 -6.54
C ASN A 217 24.29 21.22 -6.05
N PRO A 218 24.42 20.23 -6.95
CA PRO A 218 24.24 18.83 -6.59
C PRO A 218 25.35 18.33 -5.65
N LEU A 219 25.00 17.38 -4.79
CA LEU A 219 25.99 16.73 -3.94
C LEU A 219 27.03 15.96 -4.77
N PRO A 220 28.31 15.98 -4.38
CA PRO A 220 29.31 15.15 -5.03
C PRO A 220 28.97 13.66 -4.87
N LEU A 221 29.16 12.90 -5.94
CA LEU A 221 28.91 11.45 -5.94
C LEU A 221 30.02 10.73 -5.17
N ALA A 222 29.64 9.87 -4.23
CA ALA A 222 30.56 9.05 -3.47
C ALA A 222 31.31 8.07 -4.37
N SER A 223 32.59 7.84 -4.07
CA SER A 223 33.35 6.77 -4.71
C SER A 223 32.80 5.38 -4.29
N THR A 224 32.62 4.50 -5.27
CA THR A 224 32.11 3.15 -5.05
C THR A 224 33.19 2.24 -4.45
N PRO A 225 32.98 1.65 -3.24
CA PRO A 225 33.89 0.65 -2.71
C PRO A 225 33.91 -0.61 -3.59
N LYS A 226 35.10 -1.16 -3.82
CA LYS A 226 35.31 -2.37 -4.64
C LYS A 226 35.51 -3.64 -3.81
N ASP A 227 35.50 -3.51 -2.48
CA ASP A 227 35.67 -4.62 -1.57
C ASP A 227 34.50 -5.61 -1.69
N PRO A 228 34.73 -6.93 -1.65
CA PRO A 228 33.66 -7.90 -1.61
C PRO A 228 32.84 -7.72 -0.33
N ILE A 229 31.51 -7.76 -0.46
CA ILE A 229 30.57 -7.59 0.65
C ILE A 229 29.98 -8.93 1.10
N PRO A 230 29.61 -9.08 2.39
CA PRO A 230 28.93 -10.29 2.88
C PRO A 230 27.52 -10.42 2.31
N THR A 231 26.93 -11.62 2.37
CA THR A 231 25.55 -11.88 1.90
C THR A 231 24.48 -11.14 2.72
N SER A 232 24.77 -10.87 3.99
CA SER A 232 23.92 -10.09 4.89
C SER A 232 24.78 -9.21 5.78
N PHE A 233 24.28 -8.03 6.11
CA PHE A 233 24.96 -7.06 6.95
C PHE A 233 23.94 -6.23 7.74
N ASP A 234 24.21 -5.94 9.01
CA ASP A 234 23.29 -5.19 9.87
C ASP A 234 24.05 -4.34 10.90
N TRP A 235 23.99 -3.02 10.74
CA TRP A 235 24.65 -2.06 11.63
C TRP A 235 24.07 -2.04 13.05
N ARG A 236 22.83 -2.52 13.25
CA ARG A 236 22.23 -2.62 14.59
C ARG A 236 23.04 -3.55 15.49
N THR A 237 23.58 -4.63 14.90
CA THR A 237 24.44 -5.60 15.61
C THR A 237 25.82 -5.05 15.99
N LYS A 238 26.17 -3.85 15.49
CA LYS A 238 27.45 -3.18 15.74
C LYS A 238 27.32 -2.03 16.73
N GLY A 239 26.13 -1.75 17.25
CA GLY A 239 25.92 -0.72 18.27
C GLY A 239 26.10 0.71 17.79
N ILE A 240 25.91 0.97 16.48
CA ILE A 240 26.02 2.32 15.88
C ILE A 240 24.67 2.89 15.44
N VAL A 241 23.57 2.22 15.75
CA VAL A 241 22.21 2.64 15.41
C VAL A 241 21.47 2.90 16.73
N THR A 242 21.00 4.13 16.93
CA THR A 242 20.16 4.49 18.07
C THR A 242 18.80 3.79 18.03
N GLU A 243 18.06 3.87 19.13
CA GLU A 243 16.68 3.38 19.21
C GLU A 243 15.75 4.04 18.18
N VAL A 244 14.64 3.36 17.88
CA VAL A 244 13.62 3.91 16.98
C VAL A 244 12.87 5.01 17.72
N LYS A 245 12.85 6.21 17.12
CA LYS A 245 12.10 7.38 17.60
C LYS A 245 10.73 7.49 16.92
N ASP A 246 9.93 8.47 17.33
CA ASP A 246 8.59 8.72 16.78
C ASP A 246 8.42 10.21 16.42
N GLN A 247 8.22 10.51 15.14
CA GLN A 247 8.03 11.88 14.64
C GLN A 247 6.66 12.47 14.99
N GLY A 248 5.71 11.66 15.47
CA GLY A 248 4.37 12.14 15.82
C GLY A 248 3.58 12.61 14.59
N GLN A 249 2.91 13.76 14.71
CA GLN A 249 2.07 14.35 13.66
C GLN A 249 2.77 15.52 12.94
N CYS A 250 4.07 15.41 12.73
CA CYS A 250 4.91 16.40 12.06
C CYS A 250 5.62 15.75 10.86
N GLY A 251 5.69 16.46 9.73
CA GLY A 251 6.36 16.01 8.51
C GLY A 251 7.88 16.06 8.57
N SER A 252 8.48 15.75 9.70
CA SER A 252 9.92 15.86 9.99
C SER A 252 10.72 14.60 9.65
N CYS A 253 10.17 13.64 8.91
CA CYS A 253 10.89 12.40 8.55
C CYS A 253 12.28 12.64 7.91
N TRP A 254 12.44 13.76 7.20
CA TRP A 254 13.71 14.21 6.64
C TRP A 254 14.76 14.48 7.73
N ALA A 255 14.37 15.11 8.85
CA ALA A 255 15.24 15.37 10.00
C ALA A 255 15.66 14.04 10.65
N PHE A 256 14.73 13.12 10.91
CA PHE A 256 15.04 11.78 11.46
C PHE A 256 15.96 10.94 10.55
N SER A 257 15.77 11.03 9.23
CA SER A 257 16.65 10.37 8.27
C SER A 257 18.07 10.97 8.31
N THR A 258 18.17 12.29 8.48
CA THR A 258 19.43 13.03 8.57
C THR A 258 20.18 12.72 9.85
N THR A 259 19.53 12.90 11.01
CA THR A 259 20.13 12.62 12.32
C THR A 259 20.57 11.18 12.39
N GLY A 260 19.71 10.22 12.03
CA GLY A 260 20.05 8.79 12.06
C GLY A 260 21.28 8.43 11.20
N ASN A 261 21.52 9.13 10.08
CA ASN A 261 22.75 8.97 9.31
C ASN A 261 23.97 9.53 10.04
N ILE A 262 23.88 10.76 10.55
CA ILE A 262 24.98 11.42 11.26
C ILE A 262 25.35 10.65 12.53
N GLU A 263 24.37 10.17 13.30
CA GLU A 263 24.59 9.32 14.46
C GLU A 263 25.45 8.10 14.11
N GLY A 264 25.13 7.43 13.00
CA GLY A 264 25.88 6.28 12.49
C GLY A 264 27.29 6.64 11.99
N GLN A 265 27.41 7.70 11.19
CA GLN A 265 28.70 8.18 10.68
C GLN A 265 29.62 8.61 11.81
N TRP A 266 29.09 9.36 12.78
CA TRP A 266 29.81 9.82 13.96
C TRP A 266 30.23 8.65 14.85
N ALA A 267 29.35 7.67 15.09
CA ALA A 267 29.70 6.48 15.86
C ALA A 267 30.83 5.67 15.21
N ILE A 268 30.84 5.54 13.88
CA ILE A 268 31.92 4.86 13.15
C ILE A 268 33.25 5.62 13.28
N LYS A 269 33.22 6.95 13.14
CA LYS A 269 34.44 7.77 13.03
C LYS A 269 35.01 8.18 14.38
N LYS A 270 34.14 8.50 15.33
CA LYS A 270 34.49 9.02 16.66
C LYS A 270 34.31 7.98 17.77
N THR A 271 33.85 6.77 17.44
CA THR A 271 33.65 5.66 18.39
C THR A 271 32.70 5.97 19.54
N LYS A 272 31.79 6.93 19.33
CA LYS A 272 30.79 7.36 20.32
C LYS A 272 29.44 7.48 19.64
N LEU A 273 28.48 6.67 20.06
CA LEU A 273 27.09 6.84 19.67
C LEU A 273 26.48 7.99 20.49
N VAL A 274 25.92 8.97 19.81
CA VAL A 274 25.21 10.12 20.40
C VAL A 274 23.83 10.13 19.77
N SER A 275 22.77 10.35 20.55
CA SER A 275 21.46 10.62 19.96
C SER A 275 21.33 12.12 19.71
N LEU A 276 20.95 12.50 18.49
CA LEU A 276 20.95 13.89 18.02
C LEU A 276 19.54 14.46 17.99
N SER A 277 19.44 15.79 18.11
CA SER A 277 18.17 16.50 18.06
C SER A 277 17.62 16.60 16.64
N GLU A 278 16.44 16.03 16.40
CA GLU A 278 15.68 16.35 15.19
C GLU A 278 15.00 17.72 15.28
N GLN A 279 14.65 18.16 16.50
CA GLN A 279 13.95 19.44 16.73
C GLN A 279 14.81 20.63 16.33
N GLU A 280 16.12 20.58 16.60
CA GLU A 280 17.04 21.62 16.15
C GLU A 280 16.98 21.79 14.62
N LEU A 281 16.86 20.70 13.86
CA LEU A 281 16.68 20.79 12.41
C LEU A 281 15.32 21.38 12.04
N VAL A 282 14.24 20.90 12.68
CA VAL A 282 12.89 21.43 12.45
C VAL A 282 12.84 22.94 12.67
N ASP A 283 13.50 23.45 13.71
CA ASP A 283 13.41 24.85 14.09
C ASP A 283 14.47 25.75 13.42
N CYS A 284 15.68 25.26 13.20
CA CYS A 284 16.84 26.06 12.81
C CYS A 284 17.21 25.94 11.32
N ASP A 285 16.82 24.88 10.63
CA ASP A 285 16.95 24.79 9.17
C ASP A 285 16.01 25.83 8.53
N LYS A 286 16.57 26.74 7.73
CA LYS A 286 15.80 27.79 7.02
C LYS A 286 15.70 27.53 5.51
N VAL A 287 16.26 26.43 5.04
CA VAL A 287 16.17 25.96 3.66
C VAL A 287 14.99 25.00 3.51
N ASP A 288 14.80 24.12 4.49
CA ASP A 288 13.65 23.23 4.61
C ASP A 288 12.48 23.91 5.36
N GLU A 289 11.32 23.25 5.37
CA GLU A 289 10.05 23.81 5.84
C GLU A 289 9.55 23.18 7.15
N GLY A 290 10.47 22.71 8.01
CA GLY A 290 10.16 22.16 9.33
C GLY A 290 9.18 20.97 9.25
N CYS A 291 8.04 21.07 9.91
CA CYS A 291 6.97 20.07 9.86
C CYS A 291 6.23 19.99 8.51
N ASN A 292 6.45 20.93 7.58
CA ASN A 292 5.92 20.87 6.21
C ASN A 292 6.87 20.14 5.23
N GLY A 293 8.02 19.70 5.75
CA GLY A 293 8.92 18.78 5.06
C GLY A 293 10.26 19.40 4.66
N GLY A 294 11.14 18.54 4.16
CA GLY A 294 12.54 18.88 3.90
C GLY A 294 13.31 17.77 3.20
N LEU A 295 14.62 17.93 3.13
CA LEU A 295 15.53 16.97 2.49
C LEU A 295 16.82 16.79 3.30
N PRO A 296 17.30 15.56 3.47
CA PRO A 296 18.60 15.33 4.12
C PRO A 296 19.77 16.09 3.48
N SER A 297 19.75 16.29 2.17
CA SER A 297 20.79 17.06 1.47
C SER A 297 20.85 18.52 1.89
N ASN A 298 19.70 19.14 2.18
CA ASN A 298 19.60 20.53 2.64
C ASN A 298 20.00 20.61 4.11
N ALA A 299 19.44 19.72 4.93
CA ALA A 299 19.78 19.57 6.34
C ALA A 299 21.30 19.45 6.57
N TYR A 300 22.02 18.64 5.77
CA TYR A 300 23.48 18.55 5.88
C TYR A 300 24.19 19.89 5.64
N LYS A 301 23.75 20.68 4.65
CA LYS A 301 24.33 22.01 4.38
C LYS A 301 24.08 22.95 5.56
N GLU A 302 22.87 22.90 6.13
CA GLU A 302 22.50 23.74 7.26
C GLU A 302 23.22 23.37 8.55
N ILE A 303 23.43 22.09 8.83
CA ILE A 303 24.24 21.63 9.98
C ILE A 303 25.67 22.18 9.88
N ILE A 304 26.27 22.14 8.69
CA ILE A 304 27.61 22.72 8.46
C ILE A 304 27.59 24.23 8.73
N ARG A 305 26.54 24.94 8.27
CA ARG A 305 26.37 26.39 8.49
C ARG A 305 26.17 26.75 9.97
N LEU A 306 25.40 25.96 10.70
CA LEU A 306 25.11 26.14 12.13
C LEU A 306 26.35 25.82 13.00
N GLY A 307 27.25 24.97 12.49
CA GLY A 307 28.49 24.58 13.15
C GLY A 307 28.39 23.25 13.92
N GLY A 308 27.33 22.48 13.67
CA GLY A 308 27.09 21.18 14.31
C GLY A 308 25.63 20.96 14.69
N LEU A 309 25.39 19.94 15.50
CA LEU A 309 24.10 19.60 16.10
C LEU A 309 24.24 19.29 17.59
N GLU A 310 23.25 19.68 18.36
CA GLU A 310 23.01 19.32 19.76
C GLU A 310 22.53 17.87 19.91
N GLY A 311 22.60 17.37 21.14
CA GLY A 311 22.05 16.06 21.48
C GLY A 311 20.55 16.13 21.73
N GLU A 312 19.85 15.02 21.52
CA GLU A 312 18.40 14.88 21.80
C GLU A 312 18.02 15.31 23.23
N LYS A 313 18.93 15.14 24.20
CA LYS A 313 18.67 15.53 25.60
C LYS A 313 18.78 17.03 25.84
N ASP A 314 19.58 17.71 25.03
CA ASP A 314 19.87 19.13 25.18
C ASP A 314 18.84 19.97 24.39
N TYR A 315 18.31 19.44 23.29
CA TYR A 315 17.22 20.01 22.50
C TYR A 315 16.19 18.91 22.15
N PRO A 316 15.22 18.61 23.03
CA PRO A 316 14.27 17.50 22.85
C PRO A 316 13.29 17.70 21.68
N TYR A 317 12.82 16.57 21.13
CA TYR A 317 11.78 16.57 20.11
C TYR A 317 10.38 16.89 20.65
N GLU A 318 9.78 17.97 20.15
CA GLU A 318 8.42 18.42 20.47
C GLU A 318 7.45 18.19 19.30
N GLY A 319 7.96 18.10 18.07
CA GLY A 319 7.16 17.73 16.90
C GLY A 319 6.21 18.83 16.43
N GLU A 320 6.63 20.08 16.57
CA GLU A 320 5.99 21.26 16.01
C GLU A 320 7.06 22.28 15.59
N ASP A 321 6.67 23.23 14.72
CA ASP A 321 7.58 24.30 14.28
C ASP A 321 7.73 25.35 15.39
N GLU A 322 8.93 25.46 15.96
CA GLU A 322 9.23 26.44 16.99
C GLU A 322 10.29 27.47 16.55
N LYS A 323 10.59 28.40 17.46
CA LYS A 323 11.69 29.33 17.26
C LYS A 323 13.01 28.63 17.59
N CYS A 324 13.90 28.55 16.59
CA CYS A 324 15.27 28.09 16.77
C CYS A 324 15.93 28.62 18.06
N ASN A 325 16.29 27.70 18.94
CA ASN A 325 16.92 27.96 20.22
C ASN A 325 18.32 27.32 20.36
N LEU A 326 19.05 27.21 19.24
CA LEU A 326 20.38 26.59 19.19
C LEU A 326 21.32 27.16 20.26
N ASN A 327 21.81 26.29 21.14
CA ASN A 327 22.88 26.60 22.08
C ASN A 327 24.22 26.00 21.62
N LYS A 328 25.12 26.87 21.13
CA LYS A 328 26.45 26.46 20.65
C LYS A 328 27.30 25.73 21.70
N THR A 329 27.04 25.87 23.00
CA THR A 329 27.78 25.12 24.04
C THR A 329 27.36 23.66 24.16
N GLU A 330 26.17 23.32 23.68
CA GLU A 330 25.61 21.96 23.76
C GLU A 330 25.76 21.17 22.45
N VAL A 331 26.35 21.78 21.41
CA VAL A 331 26.70 21.08 20.17
C VAL A 331 27.59 19.87 20.48
N ARG A 332 27.14 18.68 20.05
CA ARG A 332 27.79 17.39 20.33
C ARG A 332 28.52 16.80 19.13
N VAL A 333 28.10 17.15 17.92
CA VAL A 333 28.63 16.59 16.67
C VAL A 333 28.79 17.66 15.60
N TYR A 334 29.64 17.37 14.62
CA TYR A 334 29.77 18.16 13.39
C TYR A 334 29.90 17.22 12.20
N ILE A 335 29.66 17.75 10.99
CA ILE A 335 29.94 17.05 9.74
C ILE A 335 30.80 17.94 8.85
N ASN A 336 31.64 17.31 8.02
CA ASN A 336 32.61 18.01 7.17
C ASN A 336 32.03 18.29 5.78
N SER A 337 31.21 17.36 5.27
CA SER A 337 30.54 17.46 3.97
C SER A 337 29.42 16.42 3.89
N SER A 338 28.79 16.30 2.72
CA SER A 338 27.83 15.25 2.40
C SER A 338 27.99 14.78 0.96
N LEU A 339 27.53 13.56 0.69
CA LEU A 339 27.68 12.85 -0.57
C LEU A 339 26.35 12.30 -1.06
N ALA A 340 26.15 12.31 -2.38
CA ALA A 340 25.17 11.44 -3.02
C ALA A 340 25.75 10.03 -3.13
N ILE A 341 24.91 9.02 -2.93
CA ILE A 341 25.28 7.60 -3.10
C ILE A 341 24.75 7.12 -4.46
N SER A 342 25.48 6.18 -5.06
CA SER A 342 25.09 5.56 -6.34
C SER A 342 23.66 5.04 -6.32
N GLN A 343 22.93 5.22 -7.43
CA GLN A 343 21.59 4.64 -7.59
C GLN A 343 21.63 3.13 -7.87
N ASN A 344 22.81 2.54 -8.04
CA ASN A 344 22.97 1.10 -8.17
C ASN A 344 22.93 0.44 -6.77
N GLU A 345 21.91 -0.36 -6.49
CA GLU A 345 21.73 -0.99 -5.17
C GLU A 345 22.88 -1.93 -4.74
N THR A 346 23.67 -2.46 -5.68
CA THR A 346 24.87 -3.23 -5.34
C THR A 346 25.97 -2.31 -4.82
N GLU A 347 26.13 -1.14 -5.44
CA GLU A 347 27.09 -0.12 -5.00
C GLU A 347 26.65 0.55 -3.70
N MET A 348 25.33 0.76 -3.50
CA MET A 348 24.77 1.17 -2.22
C MET A 348 25.11 0.18 -1.11
N ALA A 349 25.02 -1.13 -1.38
CA ALA A 349 25.35 -2.16 -0.40
C ALA A 349 26.85 -2.15 -0.06
N ALA A 350 27.70 -1.97 -1.07
CA ALA A 350 29.14 -1.79 -0.87
C ALA A 350 29.46 -0.56 -0.03
N TRP A 351 28.81 0.57 -0.33
CA TRP A 351 28.96 1.80 0.45
C TRP A 351 28.49 1.61 1.90
N LEU A 352 27.31 1.01 2.11
CA LEU A 352 26.73 0.76 3.44
C LEU A 352 27.69 -0.04 4.34
N VAL A 353 28.26 -1.14 3.81
CA VAL A 353 29.17 -2.01 4.57
C VAL A 353 30.46 -1.27 4.94
N LYS A 354 30.97 -0.43 4.03
CA LYS A 354 32.25 0.26 4.22
C LYS A 354 32.12 1.48 5.11
N ASN A 355 31.04 2.25 4.96
CA ASN A 355 30.97 3.62 5.43
C ASN A 355 29.85 3.87 6.45
N GLY A 356 28.81 3.03 6.56
CA GLY A 356 27.75 3.23 7.54
C GLY A 356 26.34 3.35 6.94
N PRO A 357 25.33 3.67 7.77
CA PRO A 357 23.93 3.84 7.36
C PRO A 357 23.73 4.89 6.25
N ILE A 358 22.68 4.75 5.43
CA ILE A 358 22.39 5.63 4.28
C ILE A 358 21.01 6.27 4.44
N SER A 359 20.92 7.60 4.36
CA SER A 359 19.64 8.32 4.27
C SER A 359 19.07 8.18 2.87
N ILE A 360 17.79 7.84 2.76
CA ILE A 360 17.10 7.68 1.47
C ILE A 360 15.73 8.36 1.48
N GLY A 361 15.27 8.77 0.30
CA GLY A 361 13.85 9.00 0.02
C GLY A 361 13.18 7.72 -0.48
N ILE A 362 11.94 7.46 -0.06
CA ILE A 362 11.12 6.34 -0.51
C ILE A 362 9.65 6.77 -0.69
N ASN A 363 8.92 6.15 -1.62
CA ASN A 363 7.46 6.26 -1.63
C ASN A 363 6.85 5.37 -0.52
N ALA A 364 6.24 5.98 0.49
CA ALA A 364 5.75 5.30 1.68
C ALA A 364 4.27 4.86 1.61
N ASN A 365 3.62 4.94 0.46
CA ASN A 365 2.21 4.54 0.33
C ASN A 365 2.01 3.06 0.73
N ALA A 366 2.93 2.18 0.34
CA ALA A 366 2.92 0.77 0.74
C ALA A 366 3.47 0.51 2.17
N MET A 367 3.86 1.54 2.92
CA MET A 367 4.36 1.41 4.28
C MET A 367 3.27 1.66 5.33
N GLN A 368 2.21 2.43 5.02
CA GLN A 368 1.19 2.85 5.99
C GLN A 368 0.69 1.71 6.91
N PHE A 369 0.47 0.53 6.32
CA PHE A 369 -0.06 -0.65 7.03
C PHE A 369 0.91 -1.84 7.13
N TYR A 370 2.21 -1.62 6.86
CA TYR A 370 3.20 -2.69 6.95
C TYR A 370 3.29 -3.23 8.39
N TYR A 371 3.29 -4.55 8.53
CA TYR A 371 3.37 -5.24 9.81
C TYR A 371 4.62 -6.14 9.93
N GLY A 372 5.08 -6.73 8.81
CA GLY A 372 6.30 -7.54 8.80
C GLY A 372 6.55 -8.30 7.50
N GLY A 373 7.70 -8.96 7.40
CA GLY A 373 8.13 -9.70 6.21
C GLY A 373 8.81 -8.82 5.16
N ILE A 374 9.13 -9.38 3.99
CA ILE A 374 9.81 -8.65 2.91
C ILE A 374 8.74 -8.12 1.95
N SER A 375 8.52 -6.82 2.01
CA SER A 375 7.57 -6.13 1.17
C SER A 375 8.12 -5.93 -0.25
N HIS A 376 7.32 -6.28 -1.25
CA HIS A 376 7.62 -6.06 -2.66
C HIS A 376 6.37 -5.58 -3.39
N PRO A 377 5.90 -4.36 -3.08
CA PRO A 377 4.66 -3.83 -3.61
C PRO A 377 4.81 -3.53 -5.10
N TRP A 378 3.70 -3.65 -5.83
CA TRP A 378 3.65 -3.29 -7.23
C TRP A 378 3.87 -1.78 -7.41
N LYS A 379 4.48 -1.38 -8.54
CA LYS A 379 4.81 0.04 -8.83
C LYS A 379 3.61 1.00 -8.75
N PHE A 380 2.38 0.54 -8.99
CA PHE A 380 1.19 1.39 -8.85
C PHE A 380 0.80 1.64 -7.39
N LEU A 381 1.26 0.79 -6.46
CA LEU A 381 1.08 0.96 -5.01
C LEU A 381 2.23 1.74 -4.38
N CYS A 382 3.41 1.79 -5.00
CA CYS A 382 4.48 2.72 -4.62
C CYS A 382 5.26 3.16 -5.86
N SER A 383 4.85 4.28 -6.45
CA SER A 383 5.50 4.77 -7.66
C SER A 383 6.91 5.25 -7.32
N PRO A 384 7.97 4.77 -7.99
CA PRO A 384 9.34 5.26 -7.78
C PRO A 384 9.50 6.76 -8.06
N LYS A 385 8.55 7.38 -8.79
CA LYS A 385 8.59 8.80 -9.14
C LYS A 385 8.05 9.73 -8.05
N ASN A 386 7.40 9.19 -7.03
CA ASN A 386 6.66 9.96 -6.04
C ASN A 386 7.28 9.74 -4.65
N LEU A 387 8.55 10.09 -4.46
CA LEU A 387 9.18 9.99 -3.14
C LEU A 387 8.52 10.99 -2.18
N ASP A 388 8.13 10.52 -1.01
CA ASP A 388 7.39 11.32 -0.02
C ASP A 388 7.85 11.09 1.43
N HIS A 389 8.72 10.10 1.68
CA HIS A 389 9.19 9.76 3.02
C HIS A 389 10.70 9.60 3.13
N GLY A 390 11.29 10.17 4.18
CA GLY A 390 12.72 10.07 4.51
C GLY A 390 12.96 8.96 5.52
N VAL A 391 13.85 8.01 5.20
CA VAL A 391 14.17 6.87 6.08
C VAL A 391 15.66 6.54 6.03
N LEU A 392 16.10 5.59 6.86
CA LEU A 392 17.51 5.22 6.98
C LEU A 392 17.74 3.74 6.68
N ILE A 393 18.55 3.41 5.67
CA ILE A 393 19.04 2.05 5.45
C ILE A 393 20.13 1.75 6.48
N VAL A 394 19.95 0.69 7.26
CA VAL A 394 20.91 0.24 8.29
C VAL A 394 21.49 -1.15 8.04
N GLY A 395 21.00 -1.86 7.02
CA GLY A 395 21.43 -3.21 6.74
C GLY A 395 20.76 -3.80 5.51
N TYR A 396 21.16 -5.02 5.16
CA TYR A 396 20.50 -5.84 4.14
C TYR A 396 20.66 -7.32 4.48
N GLY A 397 19.84 -8.13 3.84
CA GLY A 397 19.96 -9.58 3.94
C GLY A 397 19.32 -10.30 2.78
N VAL A 398 19.18 -11.60 2.95
CA VAL A 398 18.49 -12.50 2.04
C VAL A 398 17.64 -13.44 2.89
N HIS A 399 16.37 -13.62 2.53
CA HIS A 399 15.49 -14.60 3.17
C HIS A 399 15.03 -15.63 2.16
N SER A 400 15.09 -16.91 2.53
CA SER A 400 14.53 -17.98 1.73
C SER A 400 13.17 -18.38 2.28
N TYR A 401 12.18 -18.45 1.40
CA TYR A 401 10.84 -18.95 1.66
C TYR A 401 10.72 -20.35 1.03
N PRO A 402 10.96 -21.43 1.79
CA PRO A 402 11.02 -22.79 1.23
C PRO A 402 9.69 -23.23 0.61
N LEU A 403 8.57 -22.85 1.26
CA LEU A 403 7.21 -23.16 0.80
C LEU A 403 6.91 -22.59 -0.59
N PHE A 404 7.47 -21.42 -0.91
CA PHE A 404 7.27 -20.74 -2.18
C PHE A 404 8.46 -20.90 -3.13
N LYS A 405 9.49 -21.66 -2.73
CA LYS A 405 10.78 -21.79 -3.43
C LYS A 405 11.34 -20.44 -3.91
N LYS A 406 11.19 -19.40 -3.07
CA LYS A 406 11.56 -18.02 -3.39
C LYS A 406 12.66 -17.57 -2.44
N THR A 407 13.71 -16.96 -2.99
CA THR A 407 14.77 -16.32 -2.19
C THR A 407 14.74 -14.84 -2.50
N LEU A 408 14.55 -14.01 -1.46
CA LEU A 408 14.38 -12.57 -1.59
C LEU A 408 15.50 -11.81 -0.88
N PRO A 409 16.34 -11.07 -1.61
CA PRO A 409 17.17 -10.02 -1.03
C PRO A 409 16.30 -8.88 -0.51
N PHE A 410 16.72 -8.27 0.60
CA PHE A 410 16.00 -7.15 1.20
C PHE A 410 16.94 -6.11 1.82
N TRP A 411 16.49 -4.86 1.90
CA TRP A 411 17.04 -3.82 2.76
C TRP A 411 16.39 -3.85 4.15
N ILE A 412 17.13 -3.46 5.17
CA ILE A 412 16.63 -3.17 6.52
C ILE A 412 16.60 -1.65 6.67
N ILE A 413 15.40 -1.11 6.81
CA ILE A 413 15.14 0.32 6.91
C ILE A 413 14.68 0.65 8.33
N LYS A 414 15.35 1.59 8.99
CA LYS A 414 14.89 2.21 10.23
C LYS A 414 13.87 3.30 9.87
N ASN A 415 12.69 3.23 10.47
CA ASN A 415 11.63 4.22 10.30
C ASN A 415 11.53 5.16 11.53
N SER A 416 10.71 6.20 11.43
CA SER A 416 10.50 7.25 12.45
C SER A 416 9.06 7.28 12.99
N TRP A 417 8.35 6.15 12.95
CA TRP A 417 6.95 6.05 13.39
C TRP A 417 6.76 5.28 14.70
N GLY A 418 7.81 5.27 15.54
CA GLY A 418 7.82 4.55 16.80
C GLY A 418 8.02 3.04 16.66
N ALA A 419 8.50 2.43 17.74
CA ALA A 419 8.80 0.99 17.78
C ALA A 419 7.54 0.09 17.69
N THR A 420 6.34 0.64 17.87
CA THR A 420 5.08 -0.14 17.75
C THR A 420 4.66 -0.38 16.29
N TRP A 421 5.26 0.31 15.34
CA TRP A 421 4.97 0.15 13.91
C TRP A 421 5.92 -0.85 13.25
N GLY A 422 5.44 -1.61 12.26
CA GLY A 422 6.27 -2.56 11.50
C GLY A 422 6.98 -3.60 12.37
N GLU A 423 8.23 -3.91 12.02
CA GLU A 423 9.06 -4.87 12.75
C GLU A 423 9.88 -4.15 13.82
N GLN A 424 9.23 -3.78 14.92
CA GLN A 424 9.86 -3.00 16.00
C GLN A 424 10.42 -1.65 15.50
N GLY A 425 9.67 -0.98 14.61
CA GLY A 425 10.07 0.27 13.97
C GLY A 425 10.87 0.11 12.68
N TYR A 426 11.13 -1.13 12.24
CA TYR A 426 11.87 -1.40 11.01
C TYR A 426 10.96 -1.90 9.89
N TYR A 427 11.44 -1.67 8.66
CA TYR A 427 10.82 -2.10 7.42
C TYR A 427 11.81 -2.95 6.63
N ARG A 428 11.37 -4.14 6.19
CA ARG A 428 12.10 -4.95 5.22
C ARG A 428 11.46 -4.85 3.86
N VAL A 429 12.20 -4.32 2.90
CA VAL A 429 11.75 -4.10 1.52
C VAL A 429 12.67 -4.82 0.55
N TYR A 430 12.12 -5.31 -0.56
CA TYR A 430 12.87 -5.97 -1.60
C TYR A 430 14.03 -5.10 -2.12
N ARG A 431 15.19 -5.74 -2.34
CA ARG A 431 16.42 -5.10 -2.82
C ARG A 431 16.79 -5.64 -4.20
N GLY A 432 16.98 -4.77 -5.18
CA GLY A 432 17.55 -5.12 -6.49
C GLY A 432 16.80 -4.59 -7.72
N ASP A 433 15.68 -3.89 -7.55
CA ASP A 433 14.91 -3.28 -8.64
C ASP A 433 14.49 -1.81 -8.40
N GLY A 434 15.05 -1.17 -7.36
CA GLY A 434 14.67 0.18 -6.93
C GLY A 434 13.25 0.26 -6.39
N THR A 435 12.79 -0.77 -5.66
CA THR A 435 11.44 -0.84 -5.08
C THR A 435 11.08 0.48 -4.38
N CYS A 436 9.93 1.05 -4.76
CA CYS A 436 9.43 2.33 -4.26
C CYS A 436 10.38 3.53 -4.44
N GLY A 437 11.36 3.45 -5.34
CA GLY A 437 12.32 4.52 -5.63
C GLY A 437 13.41 4.73 -4.58
N LEU A 438 13.59 3.77 -3.66
CA LEU A 438 14.50 3.86 -2.51
C LEU A 438 15.97 4.17 -2.85
N ASN A 439 16.36 3.96 -4.11
CA ASN A 439 17.72 4.14 -4.60
C ASN A 439 17.94 5.50 -5.29
N LEU A 440 16.90 6.31 -5.50
CA LEU A 440 16.99 7.50 -6.34
C LEU A 440 17.61 8.72 -5.65
N MET A 441 17.37 8.87 -4.34
CA MET A 441 17.86 10.00 -3.53
C MET A 441 18.57 9.48 -2.26
N ALA A 442 19.61 8.68 -2.48
CA ALA A 442 20.44 8.14 -1.42
C ALA A 442 21.60 9.10 -1.09
N THR A 443 21.78 9.45 0.18
CA THR A 443 22.79 10.41 0.64
C THR A 443 23.43 9.98 1.96
N SER A 444 24.59 10.56 2.26
CA SER A 444 25.22 10.46 3.58
C SER A 444 26.03 11.69 3.91
N SER A 445 26.08 12.05 5.19
CA SER A 445 27.10 12.92 5.75
C SER A 445 28.49 12.28 5.71
N VAL A 446 29.52 13.12 5.82
CA VAL A 446 30.92 12.74 5.95
C VAL A 446 31.46 13.35 7.24
N VAL A 447 32.07 12.51 8.06
CA VAL A 447 32.75 12.90 9.31
C VAL A 447 34.21 12.46 9.20
N ASP A 448 35.13 13.40 9.46
CA ASP A 448 36.58 13.16 9.46
C ASP A 448 37.09 12.73 10.83
#